data_AF-A0A949T571-F1
#
_entry.id   AF-A0A949T571-F1
#
_cell.length_a   1.000
_cell.length_b   1.000
_cell.length_c   1.000
_cell.angle_alpha   90.00
_cell.angle_beta   90.00
_cell.angle_gamma   90.00
#
_symmetry.space_group_name_H-M   'P 1'
#
loop_
_entity.id
_entity.type
_entity.pdbx_description
1 polymer ?
#
loop_
_entity_poly.entity_id
_entity_poly.type
_entity_poly.pdbx_seq_one_letter_code
_entity_poly.pdbx_strand_id
1 'polypeptide(L)'
;MNKSVELASGKILNIARFIALLPANNTKDNSYHLILEGCPNPIHLESSDAQTLKKILDLDEHTSVWDKDKQLQKNQRAIEILGKQIEHYKNIPESESIERQELFESFKKTVDSQRPDGQKLYSEE
;
A
#
# COMPACT_ATOMS: atom_id res chain seq x y z
N MET A 1 14.43 2.21 25.05
CA MET A 1 15.68 2.70 24.42
C MET A 1 15.50 4.18 24.14
N ASN A 2 16.19 5.07 24.86
CA ASN A 2 16.12 6.51 24.61
C ASN A 2 16.98 6.83 23.39
N LYS A 3 16.35 6.94 22.22
CA LYS A 3 17.02 7.42 21.01
C LYS A 3 16.83 8.93 20.95
N SER A 4 17.69 9.65 21.66
CA SER A 4 17.84 11.09 21.44
C SER A 4 18.73 11.30 20.21
N VAL A 5 18.34 12.23 19.36
CA VAL A 5 18.99 12.53 18.08
C VAL A 5 19.20 14.03 18.00
N GLU A 6 20.41 14.42 17.59
CA GLU A 6 20.74 15.80 17.28
C GLU A 6 20.54 16.06 15.79
N LEU A 7 19.82 17.12 15.47
CA LEU A 7 19.59 17.59 14.11
C LEU A 7 20.68 18.52 13.63
N ALA A 8 20.74 18.77 12.32
CA ALA A 8 21.74 19.64 11.70
C ALA A 8 21.72 21.08 12.26
N SER A 9 20.56 21.56 12.70
CA SER A 9 20.41 22.86 13.37
C SER A 9 20.78 22.88 14.86
N GLY A 10 21.22 21.75 15.43
CA GLY A 10 21.54 21.60 16.85
C GLY A 10 20.32 21.31 17.74
N LYS A 11 19.12 21.12 17.16
CA LYS A 11 17.93 20.69 17.91
C LYS A 11 18.09 19.24 18.35
N ILE A 12 17.86 18.95 19.63
CA ILE A 12 17.89 17.58 20.18
C ILE A 12 16.46 17.08 20.34
N LEU A 13 16.14 15.94 19.74
CA LEU A 13 14.82 15.33 19.73
C LEU A 13 14.87 13.91 20.26
N ASN A 14 13.87 13.52 21.05
CA ASN A 14 13.65 12.12 21.39
C ASN A 14 12.77 11.48 20.31
N ILE A 15 13.39 10.75 19.38
CA ILE A 15 12.66 10.11 18.27
C ILE A 15 11.83 8.90 18.71
N ALA A 16 11.98 8.41 19.95
CA ALA A 16 11.12 7.35 20.49
C ALA A 16 9.64 7.78 20.56
N ARG A 17 9.38 9.09 20.53
CA ARG A 17 8.04 9.70 20.55
C ARG A 17 7.58 10.16 19.17
N PHE A 18 8.24 9.73 18.10
CA PHE A 18 7.88 10.13 16.74
C PHE A 18 6.47 9.65 16.38
N ILE A 19 5.61 10.56 15.93
CA ILE A 19 4.28 10.22 15.38
C ILE A 19 4.26 10.44 13.88
N ALA A 20 4.57 11.66 13.42
CA ALA A 20 4.45 12.03 12.01
C ALA A 20 5.39 13.17 11.62
N LEU A 21 5.76 13.20 10.33
CA LEU A 21 6.48 14.29 9.68
C LEU A 21 5.68 14.73 8.45
N LEU A 22 5.12 15.95 8.49
CA LEU A 22 4.22 16.45 7.45
C LEU A 22 4.87 17.63 6.70
N PRO A 23 4.74 17.73 5.37
CA PRO A 23 5.18 18.92 4.65
C PRO A 23 4.30 20.13 5.04
N ALA A 24 4.92 21.29 5.24
CA ALA A 24 4.17 22.51 5.52
C ALA A 24 3.54 23.06 4.24
N ASN A 25 2.21 23.16 4.22
CA ASN A 25 1.42 23.59 3.07
C ASN A 25 1.49 25.12 2.87
N ASN A 26 2.67 25.74 2.69
CA ASN A 26 2.80 27.08 2.05
C ASN A 26 4.21 27.68 1.87
N THR A 27 5.31 26.98 2.16
CA THR A 27 6.64 27.63 2.11
C THR A 27 7.41 27.25 0.85
N LYS A 28 7.94 28.24 0.13
CA LYS A 28 8.97 28.07 -0.92
C LYS A 28 10.20 27.29 -0.43
N ASP A 29 10.37 27.17 0.89
CA ASP A 29 11.55 26.62 1.56
C ASP A 29 11.45 25.13 1.96
N ASN A 30 10.47 24.37 1.45
CA ASN A 30 10.33 22.92 1.71
C ASN A 30 10.41 22.56 3.21
N SER A 31 9.71 23.31 4.06
CA SER A 31 9.68 23.09 5.50
C SER A 31 8.70 21.97 5.90
N TYR A 32 8.90 21.41 7.09
CA TYR A 32 8.12 20.30 7.62
C TYR A 32 7.61 20.59 9.04
N HIS A 33 6.51 19.94 9.41
CA HIS A 33 5.97 19.89 10.75
C HIS A 33 6.21 18.49 11.34
N LEU A 34 7.00 18.42 12.40
CA LEU A 34 7.23 17.22 13.19
C LEU A 34 6.22 17.15 14.33
N ILE A 35 5.53 16.01 14.43
CA ILE A 35 4.60 15.71 15.51
C ILE A 35 5.25 14.65 16.39
N LEU A 36 5.38 14.99 17.67
CA LEU A 36 5.84 14.08 18.72
C LEU A 36 4.71 13.78 19.69
N GLU A 37 4.65 12.53 20.15
CA GLU A 37 3.69 12.10 21.16
C GLU A 37 3.80 12.97 22.41
N GLY A 38 2.66 13.43 22.93
CA GLY A 38 2.56 14.29 24.10
C GLY A 38 3.14 15.70 23.93
N CYS A 39 3.45 16.13 22.70
CA CYS A 39 3.70 17.53 22.39
C CYS A 39 2.42 18.15 21.80
N PRO A 40 1.87 19.23 22.39
CA PRO A 40 0.59 19.79 21.95
C PRO A 40 0.69 20.52 20.59
N ASN A 41 1.89 21.01 20.24
CA ASN A 41 2.10 21.82 19.03
C ASN A 41 3.10 21.14 18.09
N PRO A 42 2.86 21.14 16.78
CA PRO A 42 3.84 20.66 15.80
C PRO A 42 5.13 21.48 15.85
N ILE A 43 6.27 20.80 15.82
CA ILE A 43 7.59 21.43 15.78
C ILE A 43 7.92 21.74 14.32
N HIS A 44 8.16 23.02 14.03
CA HIS A 44 8.61 23.41 12.70
C HIS A 44 10.06 22.96 12.47
N LEU A 45 10.29 22.31 11.33
CA LEU A 45 11.58 21.84 10.89
C LEU A 45 11.93 22.40 9.52
N GLU A 46 13.17 22.83 9.40
CA GLU A 46 13.76 23.21 8.12
C GLU A 46 14.04 21.96 7.27
N SER A 47 14.21 22.16 5.96
CA SER A 47 14.48 21.08 5.00
C SER A 47 15.72 20.25 5.37
N SER A 48 16.79 20.89 5.88
CA SER A 48 18.03 20.23 6.31
C SER A 48 17.83 19.28 7.51
N ASP A 49 17.09 19.74 8.52
CA ASP A 49 16.70 18.95 9.69
C ASP A 49 15.78 17.79 9.30
N ALA A 50 14.81 18.06 8.42
CA ALA A 50 13.87 17.05 7.94
C ALA A 50 14.58 15.94 7.16
N GLN A 51 15.56 16.27 6.30
CA GLN A 51 16.38 15.28 5.60
C GLN A 51 17.21 14.44 6.57
N THR A 52 17.78 15.07 7.60
CA THR A 52 18.54 14.37 8.65
C THR A 52 17.64 13.37 9.39
N LEU A 53 16.41 13.77 9.74
CA LEU A 53 15.43 12.87 10.35
C LEU A 53 15.00 11.73 9.43
N LYS A 54 14.77 11.99 8.14
CA LYS A 54 14.38 10.95 7.17
C LYS A 54 15.42 9.84 7.09
N LYS A 55 16.71 10.20 7.04
CA LYS A 55 17.81 9.23 7.07
C LYS A 55 17.85 8.42 8.36
N ILE A 56 17.64 9.08 9.50
CA ILE A 56 17.72 8.46 10.83
C ILE A 56 16.53 7.52 11.08
N LEU A 57 15.37 7.86 10.52
CA LEU A 57 14.16 7.03 10.55
C LEU A 57 14.13 6.00 9.43
N ASP A 58 15.17 5.92 8.59
CA ASP A 58 15.25 5.04 7.42
C ASP A 58 14.05 5.19 6.46
N LEU A 59 13.50 6.41 6.39
CA LEU A 59 12.33 6.73 5.55
C LEU A 59 12.70 6.94 4.08
N ASP A 60 13.99 6.95 3.74
CA ASP A 60 14.48 7.23 2.38
C ASP A 60 14.47 5.99 1.46
N GLU A 61 14.33 4.75 1.99
CA GLU A 61 14.60 3.54 1.17
C GLU A 61 13.39 2.76 0.64
N HIS A 62 12.16 3.25 0.81
CA HIS A 62 10.98 2.59 0.20
C HIS A 62 10.19 3.51 -0.73
N THR A 63 10.88 4.38 -1.47
CA THR A 63 10.38 4.64 -2.83
C THR A 63 10.75 3.43 -3.67
N SER A 64 9.94 2.37 -3.60
CA SER A 64 9.82 1.49 -4.76
C SER A 64 9.28 2.40 -5.86
N VAL A 65 10.18 3.04 -6.59
CA VAL A 65 9.87 3.74 -7.82
C VAL A 65 9.29 2.66 -8.71
N TRP A 66 7.95 2.57 -8.71
CA TRP A 66 7.22 1.69 -9.58
C TRP A 66 7.45 2.20 -10.99
N ASP A 67 8.55 1.74 -11.57
CA ASP A 67 8.89 1.98 -12.95
C ASP A 67 7.97 1.09 -13.78
N LYS A 68 6.88 1.71 -14.23
CA LYS A 68 5.83 1.08 -15.01
C LYS A 68 6.41 0.35 -16.23
N ASP A 69 7.36 0.96 -16.92
CA ASP A 69 7.92 0.40 -18.15
C ASP A 69 8.80 -0.82 -17.85
N LYS A 70 9.60 -0.75 -16.79
CA LYS A 70 10.39 -1.90 -16.31
C LYS A 70 9.50 -3.05 -15.82
N GLN A 71 8.36 -2.75 -15.20
CA GLN A 71 7.40 -3.76 -14.76
C GLN A 71 6.66 -4.40 -15.93
N LEU A 72 6.24 -3.61 -16.92
CA LEU A 72 5.65 -4.14 -18.15
C LEU A 72 6.62 -5.04 -18.89
N GLN A 73 7.90 -4.65 -18.99
CA GLN A 73 8.93 -5.49 -19.58
C GLN A 73 9.12 -6.82 -18.84
N LYS A 74 9.16 -6.79 -17.49
CA LYS A 74 9.25 -8.01 -16.67
C LYS A 74 8.02 -8.91 -16.85
N ASN A 75 6.84 -8.32 -16.99
CA ASN A 75 5.57 -9.04 -17.03
C ASN A 75 5.09 -9.37 -18.45
N GLN A 76 5.88 -9.08 -19.49
CA GLN A 76 5.52 -9.27 -20.89
C GLN A 76 4.98 -10.69 -21.18
N ARG A 77 5.67 -11.71 -20.67
CA ARG A 77 5.24 -13.12 -20.84
C ARG A 77 3.89 -13.41 -20.16
N ALA A 78 3.65 -12.83 -18.97
CA ALA A 78 2.39 -13.00 -18.27
C ALA A 78 1.25 -12.31 -19.03
N ILE A 79 1.51 -11.14 -19.62
CA ILE A 79 0.56 -10.42 -20.47
C ILE A 79 0.18 -11.24 -21.71
N GLU A 80 1.15 -11.89 -22.36
CA GLU A 80 0.88 -12.77 -23.51
C GLU A 80 0.03 -13.99 -23.15
N ILE A 81 0.33 -14.63 -22.01
CA ILE A 81 -0.47 -15.77 -21.51
C ILE A 81 -1.89 -15.32 -21.21
N LEU A 82 -2.04 -14.17 -20.54
CA LEU A 82 -3.35 -13.59 -20.24
C LEU A 82 -4.13 -13.29 -21.52
N GLY A 83 -3.47 -12.74 -22.55
CA GLY A 83 -4.08 -12.50 -23.87
C GLY A 83 -4.67 -13.78 -24.47
N LYS A 84 -3.90 -14.87 -24.49
CA LYS A 84 -4.37 -16.18 -24.98
C LYS A 84 -5.54 -16.73 -24.17
N GLN A 85 -5.52 -16.56 -22.85
CA GLN A 85 -6.63 -16.99 -21.98
C GLN A 85 -7.91 -16.20 -22.27
N ILE A 86 -7.79 -14.87 -22.45
CA ILE A 86 -8.93 -14.02 -22.80
C ILE A 86 -9.52 -14.45 -24.15
N GLU A 87 -8.69 -14.67 -25.17
CA GLU A 87 -9.17 -15.14 -26.47
C GLU A 87 -9.86 -16.50 -26.38
N HIS A 88 -9.29 -17.44 -25.62
CA HIS A 88 -9.90 -18.73 -25.37
C HIS A 88 -11.29 -18.59 -24.74
N TYR A 89 -11.40 -17.81 -23.65
CA TYR A 89 -12.68 -17.66 -22.95
C TYR A 89 -13.72 -16.83 -23.71
N LYS A 90 -13.30 -15.90 -24.59
CA LYS A 90 -14.22 -15.21 -25.49
C LYS A 90 -14.85 -16.13 -26.53
N ASN A 91 -14.16 -17.20 -26.91
CA ASN A 91 -14.58 -18.12 -27.97
C ASN A 91 -15.02 -19.49 -27.41
N ILE A 92 -15.33 -19.56 -26.12
CA ILE A 92 -15.79 -20.79 -25.49
C ILE A 92 -17.18 -21.18 -26.05
N PRO A 93 -17.46 -22.46 -26.30
CA PRO A 93 -18.79 -22.91 -26.68
C PRO A 93 -19.82 -22.60 -25.59
N GLU A 94 -21.04 -22.24 -26.00
CA GLU A 94 -22.14 -21.95 -25.07
C GLU A 94 -22.43 -23.11 -24.11
N SER A 95 -22.35 -24.36 -24.61
CA SER A 95 -22.55 -25.55 -23.76
C SER A 95 -21.53 -25.65 -22.63
N GLU A 96 -20.26 -25.35 -22.91
CA GLU A 96 -19.21 -25.37 -21.89
C GLU A 96 -19.34 -24.18 -20.93
N SER A 97 -19.82 -23.02 -21.41
CA SER A 97 -20.16 -21.87 -20.57
C SER A 97 -21.25 -22.23 -19.55
N ILE A 98 -22.32 -22.89 -20.00
CA ILE A 98 -23.42 -23.34 -19.14
C ILE A 98 -22.93 -24.34 -18.10
N GLU A 99 -22.17 -25.37 -18.50
CA GLU A 99 -21.62 -26.37 -17.57
C GLU A 99 -20.76 -25.73 -16.47
N ARG A 100 -19.94 -24.74 -16.83
CA ARG A 100 -19.12 -24.01 -15.86
C ARG A 100 -19.94 -23.16 -14.91
N GLN A 101 -21.01 -22.54 -15.41
CA GLN A 101 -21.93 -21.78 -14.57
C GLN A 101 -22.60 -22.69 -13.55
N GLU A 102 -23.07 -23.87 -13.97
CA GLU A 102 -23.67 -24.87 -13.07
C GLU A 102 -22.69 -25.35 -12.00
N LEU A 103 -21.45 -25.66 -12.41
CA LEU A 103 -20.38 -26.01 -11.48
C LEU A 103 -20.12 -24.90 -10.47
N PHE A 104 -20.06 -23.64 -10.92
CA PHE A 104 -19.84 -22.51 -10.04
C PHE A 104 -20.99 -22.31 -9.04
N GLU A 105 -22.24 -22.47 -9.45
CA GLU A 105 -23.40 -22.43 -8.55
C GLU A 105 -23.35 -23.56 -7.51
N SER A 106 -22.93 -24.77 -7.91
CA SER A 106 -22.75 -25.89 -6.98
C SER A 106 -21.64 -25.63 -5.95
N PHE A 107 -20.56 -24.98 -6.39
CA PHE A 107 -19.45 -24.58 -5.55
C PHE A 107 -19.88 -23.55 -4.51
N LYS A 108 -20.61 -22.49 -4.93
CA LYS A 108 -21.15 -21.48 -4.02
C LYS A 108 -21.95 -22.10 -2.87
N LYS A 109 -22.88 -23.01 -3.21
CA LYS A 109 -23.71 -23.74 -2.23
C LYS A 109 -22.86 -24.57 -1.26
N THR A 110 -21.84 -25.25 -1.77
CA THR A 110 -20.92 -26.07 -0.95
C THR A 110 -20.11 -25.20 0.01
N VAL A 111 -19.65 -24.07 -0.48
CA VAL A 111 -18.84 -23.13 0.30
C VAL A 111 -19.67 -22.50 1.41
N ASP A 112 -20.91 -22.10 1.12
CA ASP A 112 -21.80 -21.51 2.12
C ASP A 112 -22.33 -22.55 3.12
N SER A 113 -22.53 -23.81 2.73
CA SER A 113 -22.97 -24.86 3.67
C SER A 113 -21.91 -25.20 4.72
N GLN A 114 -20.63 -24.99 4.41
CA GLN A 114 -19.52 -25.19 5.34
C GLN A 114 -19.30 -24.00 6.29
N ARG A 115 -19.97 -22.87 6.06
CA ARG A 115 -19.83 -21.67 6.90
C ARG A 115 -20.98 -21.55 7.90
N PRO A 116 -20.75 -20.95 9.08
CA PRO A 116 -21.83 -20.58 9.99
C PRO A 116 -22.81 -19.58 9.35
N ASP A 117 -24.03 -19.52 9.88
CA ASP A 117 -24.99 -18.48 9.55
C ASP A 117 -24.48 -17.12 10.08
N GLY A 118 -24.63 -16.04 9.32
CA GLY A 118 -23.97 -14.75 9.61
C GLY A 118 -22.61 -14.56 8.92
N GLN A 119 -22.13 -15.58 8.20
CA GLN A 119 -20.83 -15.57 7.49
C GLN A 119 -20.91 -16.18 6.08
N LYS A 120 -22.11 -16.23 5.47
CA LYS A 120 -22.25 -16.74 4.10
C LYS A 120 -21.58 -15.76 3.12
N LEU A 121 -20.92 -16.27 2.08
CA LEU A 121 -20.24 -15.42 1.09
C LEU A 121 -21.09 -15.15 -0.15
N TYR A 122 -21.94 -16.10 -0.54
CA TYR A 122 -22.64 -16.07 -1.82
C TYR A 122 -24.15 -15.99 -1.68
N SER A 123 -24.70 -16.54 -0.61
CA SER A 123 -26.10 -16.41 -0.24
C SER A 123 -26.30 -15.06 0.43
N GLU A 124 -27.24 -14.26 -0.07
CA GLU A 124 -27.70 -13.09 0.65
C GLU A 124 -28.40 -13.57 1.93
N GLU A 125 -27.95 -13.06 3.09
CA GLU A 125 -28.54 -13.34 4.41
C GLU A 125 -29.91 -12.68 4.58
#